data_AF-A0A7W0L587-F1
#
_entry.id   AF-A0A7W0L587-F1
#
_cell.length_a   1.000
_cell.length_b   1.000
_cell.length_c   1.000
_cell.angle_alpha   90.00
_cell.angle_beta   90.00
_cell.angle_gamma   90.00
#
_symmetry.space_group_name_H-M   'P 1'
#
loop_
_entity.id
_entity.type
_entity.pdbx_description
1 polymer ?
#
loop_
_entity_poly.entity_id
_entity_poly.type
_entity_poly.pdbx_seq_one_letter_code
_entity_poly.pdbx_strand_id
1 'polypeptide(L)'
;MGGRGDAPRYGSCGLRVGVVVSALEVGGLAFAYPDGHQALFGLDLDIHPGERVALLGPNGAGKTTLVLHLNGVLGGGAGVVRVGGLEVAKPNLKEVRRRVAIVFQDPDDQLFMPTVRADVAFGPANLGVSGAELVERVMEALETVGMAEYADRPPHHLSFGQRRRVAIATVL
;
A
#
# COMPACT_ATOMS: atom_id res chain seq x y z
N MET A 1 58.82 -21.99 -30.93
CA MET A 1 59.02 -21.78 -29.46
C MET A 1 59.26 -20.30 -29.29
N GLY A 2 58.54 -19.48 -28.54
CA GLY A 2 57.45 -19.64 -27.60
C GLY A 2 57.32 -18.26 -26.95
N GLY A 3 56.11 -17.71 -26.87
CA GLY A 3 55.90 -16.36 -26.34
C GLY A 3 54.42 -16.00 -26.40
N ARG A 4 53.61 -16.73 -25.63
CA ARG A 4 52.20 -16.41 -25.40
C ARG A 4 52.17 -15.09 -24.63
N GLY A 5 51.54 -14.07 -25.19
CA GLY A 5 51.19 -12.86 -24.44
C GLY A 5 50.11 -13.21 -23.42
N ASP A 6 50.45 -13.08 -22.14
CA ASP A 6 49.48 -13.14 -21.05
C ASP A 6 48.58 -11.90 -21.11
N ALA A 7 47.30 -12.12 -21.37
CA ALA A 7 46.28 -11.10 -21.16
C ALA A 7 46.06 -10.87 -19.66
N PRO A 8 45.83 -9.62 -19.20
CA PRO A 8 45.57 -9.36 -17.80
C PRO A 8 44.27 -10.01 -17.36
N ARG A 9 44.36 -10.83 -16.31
CA ARG A 9 43.21 -11.43 -15.62
C ARG A 9 42.47 -10.32 -14.87
N TYR A 10 41.39 -9.80 -15.45
CA TYR A 10 40.43 -9.04 -14.67
C TYR A 10 39.67 -10.02 -13.79
N GLY A 11 39.88 -9.91 -12.47
CA GLY A 11 39.18 -10.69 -11.47
C GLY A 11 37.67 -10.54 -11.66
N SER A 12 36.96 -11.67 -11.68
CA SER A 12 35.52 -11.71 -11.59
C SER A 12 35.10 -11.16 -10.22
N CYS A 13 34.84 -9.86 -10.16
CA CYS A 13 34.07 -9.27 -9.09
C CYS A 13 32.65 -9.83 -9.22
N GLY A 14 32.38 -10.92 -8.52
CA GLY A 14 31.03 -11.45 -8.39
C GLY A 14 30.19 -10.41 -7.67
N LEU A 15 29.47 -9.58 -8.43
CA LEU A 15 28.32 -8.87 -7.89
C LEU A 15 27.36 -9.93 -7.38
N ARG A 16 27.37 -10.13 -6.06
CA ARG A 16 26.17 -10.58 -5.37
C ARG A 16 25.17 -9.45 -5.59
N VAL A 17 24.36 -9.58 -6.64
CA VAL A 17 23.11 -8.83 -6.75
C VAL A 17 22.30 -9.30 -5.55
N GLY A 18 22.42 -8.57 -4.42
CA GLY A 18 21.45 -8.69 -3.36
C GLY A 18 20.12 -8.38 -4.03
N VAL A 19 19.26 -9.39 -4.14
CA VAL A 19 17.92 -9.20 -4.69
C VAL A 19 17.24 -8.26 -3.72
N VAL A 20 17.26 -6.96 -4.04
CA VAL A 20 16.47 -5.97 -3.33
C VAL A 20 15.04 -6.29 -3.73
N VAL A 21 14.32 -6.96 -2.84
CA VAL A 21 12.91 -7.25 -3.07
C VAL A 21 12.20 -5.91 -3.04
N SER A 22 11.65 -5.49 -4.18
CA SER A 22 10.87 -4.27 -4.29
C SER A 22 9.69 -4.28 -3.33
N ALA A 23 9.38 -3.11 -2.78
CA ALA A 23 8.21 -2.94 -1.93
C ALA A 23 6.94 -3.12 -2.78
N LEU A 24 6.97 -2.61 -4.02
CA LEU A 24 5.88 -2.68 -4.96
C LEU A 24 6.42 -2.86 -6.39
N GLU A 25 5.89 -3.84 -7.11
CA GLU A 25 6.26 -4.13 -8.49
C GLU A 25 4.97 -4.28 -9.30
N VAL A 26 4.89 -3.58 -10.43
CA VAL A 26 3.81 -3.67 -11.41
C VAL A 26 4.44 -3.93 -12.76
N GLY A 27 3.98 -4.98 -13.44
CA GLY A 27 4.44 -5.35 -14.77
C GLY A 27 3.29 -5.45 -15.76
N GLY A 28 3.30 -4.60 -16.80
CA GLY A 28 2.35 -4.62 -17.90
C GLY A 28 0.87 -4.49 -17.50
N LEU A 29 0.57 -3.76 -16.42
CA LEU A 29 -0.79 -3.69 -15.88
C LEU A 29 -1.73 -2.90 -16.81
N ALA A 30 -2.72 -3.59 -17.36
CA ALA A 30 -3.75 -3.02 -18.23
C ALA A 30 -5.14 -3.42 -17.73
N PHE A 31 -6.06 -2.46 -17.68
CA PHE A 31 -7.39 -2.67 -17.10
C PHE A 31 -8.45 -1.78 -17.77
N ALA A 32 -9.61 -2.38 -18.02
CA ALA A 32 -10.84 -1.70 -18.43
C ALA A 32 -11.94 -2.00 -17.42
N TYR A 33 -12.77 -1.00 -17.12
CA TYR A 33 -13.98 -1.20 -16.34
C TYR A 33 -15.03 -1.99 -17.15
N PRO A 34 -16.05 -2.60 -16.49
CA PRO A 34 -17.09 -3.37 -17.17
C PRO A 34 -17.90 -2.60 -18.22
N ASP A 35 -17.90 -1.27 -18.13
CA ASP A 35 -18.52 -0.36 -19.11
C ASP A 35 -17.67 -0.16 -20.38
N GLY A 36 -16.50 -0.80 -20.47
CA GLY A 36 -15.57 -0.70 -21.59
C GLY A 36 -14.57 0.47 -21.47
N HIS A 37 -14.63 1.27 -20.40
CA HIS A 37 -13.67 2.35 -20.22
C HIS A 37 -12.28 1.79 -19.84
N GLN A 38 -11.33 1.91 -20.77
CA GLN A 38 -9.92 1.61 -20.51
C GLN A 38 -9.33 2.63 -19.53
N ALA A 39 -8.87 2.15 -18.37
CA ALA A 39 -8.33 2.98 -17.31
C ALA A 39 -6.79 2.87 -17.17
N LEU A 40 -6.21 1.72 -17.48
CA LEU A 40 -4.76 1.46 -17.40
C LEU A 40 -4.26 0.85 -18.72
N PHE A 41 -3.10 1.29 -19.22
CA PHE A 41 -2.63 0.98 -20.59
C PHE A 41 -1.31 0.19 -20.62
N GLY A 42 -1.17 -0.85 -19.80
CA GLY A 42 0.04 -1.69 -19.78
C GLY A 42 1.20 -0.99 -19.07
N LEU A 43 0.98 -0.53 -17.85
CA LEU A 43 1.97 0.22 -17.08
C LEU A 43 2.96 -0.69 -16.34
N ASP A 44 4.21 -0.23 -16.27
CA ASP A 44 5.27 -0.80 -15.44
C ASP A 44 5.63 0.22 -14.34
N LEU A 45 5.81 -0.27 -13.12
CA LEU A 45 6.18 0.55 -11.97
C LEU A 45 6.96 -0.31 -10.98
N ASP A 46 8.10 0.18 -10.53
CA ASP A 46 8.90 -0.45 -9.49
C ASP A 46 9.18 0.58 -8.39
N ILE A 47 8.87 0.23 -7.14
CA ILE A 47 9.10 1.06 -5.96
C ILE A 47 9.88 0.26 -4.93
N HIS A 48 11.05 0.78 -4.55
CA HIS A 48 11.92 0.16 -3.57
C HIS A 48 11.56 0.56 -2.13
N PRO A 49 11.92 -0.26 -1.13
CA PRO A 49 11.68 0.07 0.26
C PRO A 49 12.27 1.43 0.66
N GLY A 50 11.46 2.25 1.33
CA GLY A 50 11.87 3.59 1.80
C GLY A 50 11.69 4.72 0.81
N GLU A 51 11.32 4.42 -0.44
CA GLU A 51 11.03 5.45 -1.44
C GLU A 51 9.72 6.20 -1.13
N ARG A 52 9.69 7.48 -1.51
CA ARG A 52 8.49 8.32 -1.46
C ARG A 52 8.16 8.75 -2.87
N VAL A 53 7.08 8.19 -3.41
CA VAL A 53 6.68 8.39 -4.81
C VAL A 53 5.41 9.21 -4.87
N ALA A 54 5.39 10.23 -5.73
CA ALA A 54 4.20 11.03 -6.02
C ALA A 54 3.64 10.64 -7.39
N LEU A 55 2.38 10.18 -7.43
CA LEU A 55 1.68 9.86 -8.67
C LEU A 55 0.86 11.07 -9.14
N LEU A 56 1.31 11.72 -10.21
CA LEU A 56 0.69 12.93 -10.76
C LEU A 56 0.04 12.66 -12.13
N GLY A 57 -1.04 13.38 -12.42
CA GLY A 57 -1.75 13.28 -13.70
C GLY A 57 -3.16 13.88 -13.62
N PRO A 58 -3.82 14.14 -14.76
CA PRO A 58 -5.16 14.70 -14.78
C PRO A 58 -6.19 13.76 -14.15
N ASN A 59 -7.37 14.29 -13.81
CA ASN A 59 -8.51 13.46 -13.41
C ASN A 59 -8.85 12.49 -14.55
N GLY A 60 -9.17 11.24 -14.21
CA GLY A 60 -9.40 10.18 -15.20
C GLY A 60 -8.13 9.49 -15.74
N ALA A 61 -6.91 9.91 -15.35
CA ALA A 61 -5.67 9.25 -15.77
C ALA A 61 -5.43 7.85 -15.18
N GLY A 62 -6.41 7.24 -14.49
CA GLY A 62 -6.26 5.92 -13.90
C GLY A 62 -5.52 5.85 -12.56
N LYS A 63 -5.17 6.99 -11.93
CA LYS A 63 -4.42 7.03 -10.65
C LYS A 63 -5.10 6.22 -9.53
N THR A 64 -6.40 6.48 -9.30
CA THR A 64 -7.19 5.74 -8.32
C THR A 64 -7.31 4.28 -8.71
N THR A 65 -7.51 3.99 -10.00
CA THR A 65 -7.56 2.61 -10.52
C THR A 65 -6.27 1.86 -10.21
N LEU A 66 -5.09 2.46 -10.44
CA LEU A 66 -3.80 1.89 -10.07
C LEU A 66 -3.75 1.60 -8.57
N VAL A 67 -4.00 2.61 -7.72
CA VAL A 67 -3.97 2.49 -6.26
C VAL A 67 -4.85 1.34 -5.75
N LEU A 68 -6.04 1.14 -6.34
CA LEU A 68 -6.95 0.05 -5.97
C LEU A 68 -6.50 -1.33 -6.46
N HIS A 69 -5.66 -1.43 -7.50
CA HIS A 69 -5.02 -2.69 -7.88
C HIS A 69 -3.90 -3.07 -6.90
N LEU A 70 -3.21 -2.09 -6.31
CA LEU A 70 -2.07 -2.34 -5.41
C LEU A 70 -2.47 -3.09 -4.13
N ASN A 71 -3.68 -2.90 -3.63
CA ASN A 71 -4.20 -3.61 -2.45
C ASN A 71 -5.22 -4.73 -2.80
N GLY A 72 -5.43 -4.99 -4.10
CA GLY A 72 -6.36 -5.98 -4.60
C GLY A 72 -7.83 -5.67 -4.28
N VAL A 73 -8.23 -4.39 -4.23
CA VAL A 73 -9.65 -4.00 -4.27
C VAL A 73 -10.19 -4.19 -5.69
N LEU A 74 -9.42 -3.74 -6.69
CA LEU A 74 -9.64 -4.10 -8.08
C LEU A 74 -8.73 -5.28 -8.44
N GLY A 75 -9.23 -6.15 -9.30
CA GLY A 75 -8.49 -7.27 -9.88
C GLY A 75 -8.97 -7.56 -11.30
N GLY A 76 -8.34 -8.53 -11.95
CA GLY A 76 -8.53 -8.77 -13.38
C GLY A 76 -7.60 -7.92 -14.22
N GLY A 77 -7.93 -7.74 -15.50
CA GLY A 77 -7.03 -7.11 -16.46
C GLY A 77 -5.87 -8.02 -16.87
N ALA A 78 -4.86 -7.42 -17.50
CA ALA A 78 -3.59 -8.06 -17.85
C ALA A 78 -2.46 -7.51 -16.98
N GLY A 79 -1.35 -8.25 -16.94
CA GLY A 79 -0.17 -7.88 -16.16
C GLY A 79 -0.14 -8.51 -14.76
N VAL A 80 0.81 -8.07 -13.95
CA VAL A 80 1.05 -8.57 -12.60
C VAL A 80 1.30 -7.41 -11.64
N VAL A 81 0.83 -7.55 -10.40
CA VAL A 81 1.15 -6.66 -9.29
C VAL A 81 1.72 -7.51 -8.16
N ARG A 82 2.85 -7.10 -7.58
CA ARG A 82 3.48 -7.73 -6.41
C ARG A 82 3.73 -6.70 -5.32
N VAL A 83 3.53 -7.11 -4.07
CA VAL A 83 3.82 -6.32 -2.86
C VAL A 83 4.77 -7.12 -1.97
N GLY A 84 5.99 -6.62 -1.79
CA GLY A 84 7.04 -7.33 -1.05
C GLY A 84 7.24 -8.76 -1.58
N GLY A 85 7.28 -8.91 -2.89
CA GLY A 85 7.42 -10.19 -3.61
C GLY A 85 6.14 -11.03 -3.73
N LEU A 86 5.08 -10.71 -3.00
CA LEU A 86 3.81 -11.46 -3.05
C LEU A 86 2.91 -10.93 -4.16
N GLU A 87 2.50 -11.78 -5.08
CA GLU A 87 1.53 -11.43 -6.11
C GLU A 87 0.17 -11.08 -5.49
N VAL A 88 -0.44 -9.99 -5.97
CA VAL A 88 -1.75 -9.52 -5.54
C VAL A 88 -2.85 -10.38 -6.18
N ALA A 89 -3.01 -11.57 -5.62
CA ALA A 89 -3.98 -12.58 -6.04
C ALA A 89 -4.71 -13.17 -4.84
N LYS A 90 -5.87 -13.80 -5.07
CA LYS A 90 -6.76 -14.35 -4.03
C LYS A 90 -6.04 -15.11 -2.88
N PRO A 91 -5.05 -15.99 -3.14
CA PRO A 91 -4.36 -16.71 -2.07
C PRO A 91 -3.54 -15.80 -1.13
N ASN A 92 -3.06 -14.66 -1.63
CA ASN A 92 -2.14 -13.77 -0.93
C ASN A 92 -2.82 -12.51 -0.39
N LEU A 93 -4.09 -12.23 -0.77
CA LEU A 93 -4.75 -10.95 -0.46
C LEU A 93 -4.74 -10.58 1.02
N LYS A 94 -4.89 -11.57 1.92
CA LYS A 94 -4.85 -11.31 3.37
C LYS A 94 -3.49 -10.74 3.80
N GLU A 95 -2.41 -11.30 3.27
CA GLU A 95 -1.05 -10.86 3.59
C GLU A 95 -0.68 -9.56 2.85
N VAL A 96 -1.12 -9.39 1.60
CA VAL A 96 -0.97 -8.12 0.86
C VAL A 96 -1.65 -6.97 1.60
N ARG A 97 -2.89 -7.15 2.06
CA ARG A 97 -3.64 -6.12 2.80
C ARG A 97 -3.12 -5.86 4.22
N ARG A 98 -2.23 -6.71 4.75
CA ARG A 98 -1.45 -6.42 5.96
C ARG A 98 -0.28 -5.48 5.70
N ARG A 99 0.20 -5.41 4.45
CA ARG A 99 1.38 -4.62 4.04
C ARG A 99 1.03 -3.32 3.34
N VAL A 100 -0.13 -3.29 2.66
CA VAL A 100 -0.62 -2.10 1.96
C VAL A 100 -1.84 -1.56 2.66
N ALA A 101 -1.76 -0.30 3.06
CA ALA A 101 -2.88 0.47 3.54
C ALA A 101 -3.17 1.64 2.59
N ILE A 102 -4.43 2.05 2.52
CA ILE A 102 -4.90 3.16 1.68
C ILE A 102 -5.63 4.15 2.56
N VAL A 103 -5.28 5.42 2.42
CA VAL A 103 -6.06 6.54 2.96
C VAL A 103 -6.83 7.17 1.82
N PHE A 104 -8.15 7.28 1.94
CA PHE A 104 -9.02 7.86 0.92
C PHE A 104 -8.94 9.40 0.92
N GLN A 105 -9.33 10.00 -0.21
CA GLN A 105 -9.29 11.45 -0.39
C GLN A 105 -10.30 12.17 0.53
N ASP A 106 -11.50 11.58 0.65
CA ASP A 106 -12.52 12.01 1.60
C ASP A 106 -12.49 11.07 2.82
N PRO A 107 -12.26 11.56 4.04
CA PRO A 107 -12.33 10.73 5.23
C PRO A 107 -13.74 10.16 5.47
N ASP A 108 -14.80 10.76 4.93
CA ASP A 108 -16.17 10.27 5.09
C ASP A 108 -16.41 8.97 4.27
N ASP A 109 -15.55 8.67 3.29
CA ASP A 109 -15.52 7.38 2.57
C ASP A 109 -14.81 6.26 3.37
N GLN A 110 -14.13 6.61 4.47
CA GLN A 110 -13.28 5.69 5.24
C GLN A 110 -13.71 5.53 6.70
N LEU A 111 -14.33 6.53 7.30
CA LEU A 111 -14.79 6.51 8.70
C LEU A 111 -16.26 6.13 8.77
N PHE A 112 -16.57 4.96 9.30
CA PHE A 112 -17.92 4.38 9.27
C PHE A 112 -18.35 3.74 10.60
N MET A 113 -17.47 3.69 11.61
CA MET A 113 -17.81 3.11 12.90
C MET A 113 -18.47 4.13 13.85
N PRO A 114 -19.20 3.67 14.88
CA PRO A 114 -19.87 4.56 15.81
C PRO A 114 -18.94 5.49 16.60
N THR A 115 -17.67 5.10 16.77
CA THR A 115 -16.66 5.89 17.49
C THR A 115 -15.31 5.85 16.77
N VAL A 116 -14.51 6.90 16.97
CA VAL A 116 -13.12 7.01 16.48
C VAL A 116 -12.29 5.79 16.87
N ARG A 117 -12.37 5.34 18.12
CA ARG A 117 -11.70 4.15 18.63
C ARG A 117 -12.08 2.91 17.83
N ALA A 118 -13.38 2.76 17.53
CA ALA A 118 -13.88 1.60 16.80
C ALA A 118 -13.43 1.61 15.33
N ASP A 119 -13.36 2.77 14.69
CA ASP A 119 -12.80 2.92 13.33
C ASP A 119 -11.32 2.51 13.28
N VAL A 120 -10.51 3.04 14.21
CA VAL A 120 -9.07 2.70 14.28
C VAL A 120 -8.85 1.22 14.63
N ALA A 121 -9.70 0.64 15.48
CA ALA A 121 -9.63 -0.77 15.85
C ALA A 121 -10.04 -1.72 14.70
N PHE A 122 -10.81 -1.24 13.72
CA PHE A 122 -11.45 -2.09 12.70
C PHE A 122 -10.44 -2.92 11.91
N GLY A 123 -9.36 -2.29 11.43
CA GLY A 123 -8.31 -2.96 10.66
C GLY A 123 -7.60 -4.05 11.48
N PRO A 124 -6.93 -3.71 12.59
CA PRO A 124 -6.21 -4.66 13.44
C PRO A 124 -7.11 -5.80 13.97
N ALA A 125 -8.35 -5.51 14.37
CA ALA A 125 -9.30 -6.52 14.82
C ALA A 125 -9.61 -7.55 13.72
N ASN A 126 -9.85 -7.10 12.48
CA ASN A 126 -10.07 -7.99 11.33
C ASN A 126 -8.82 -8.80 10.94
N LEU A 127 -7.63 -8.37 11.38
CA LEU A 127 -6.38 -9.11 11.20
C LEU A 127 -6.09 -10.11 12.32
N GLY A 128 -6.93 -10.15 13.36
CA GLY A 128 -6.87 -11.07 14.49
C GLY A 128 -6.28 -10.50 15.78
N VAL A 129 -5.99 -9.19 15.84
CA VAL A 129 -5.48 -8.54 17.05
C VAL A 129 -6.64 -8.32 18.04
N SER A 130 -6.43 -8.63 19.32
CA SER A 130 -7.50 -8.54 20.32
C SER A 130 -6.97 -8.23 21.73
N GLY A 131 -7.88 -7.97 22.68
CA GLY A 131 -7.53 -7.76 24.08
C GLY A 131 -6.71 -6.49 24.32
N ALA A 132 -5.77 -6.55 25.27
CA ALA A 132 -4.93 -5.43 25.66
C ALA A 132 -4.06 -4.91 24.50
N GLU A 133 -3.56 -5.81 23.65
CA GLU A 133 -2.75 -5.46 22.48
C GLU A 133 -3.53 -4.58 21.48
N LEU A 134 -4.82 -4.90 21.24
CA LEU A 134 -5.66 -4.07 20.36
C LEU A 134 -5.86 -2.67 20.96
N VAL A 135 -6.09 -2.59 22.26
CA VAL A 135 -6.29 -1.30 22.96
C VAL A 135 -5.03 -0.45 22.87
N GLU A 136 -3.85 -1.04 23.10
CA GLU A 136 -2.55 -0.38 23.02
C GLU A 136 -2.32 0.19 21.62
N ARG A 137 -2.40 -0.64 20.57
CA ARG A 137 -2.20 -0.19 19.18
C ARG A 137 -3.15 0.94 18.77
N VAL A 138 -4.42 0.85 19.17
CA VAL A 138 -5.40 1.90 18.86
C VAL A 138 -5.04 3.21 19.53
N MET A 139 -4.63 3.17 20.79
CA MET A 139 -4.23 4.39 21.51
C MET A 139 -2.93 4.98 20.95
N GLU A 140 -1.93 4.16 20.64
CA GLU A 140 -0.67 4.60 20.01
C GLU A 140 -0.92 5.30 18.66
N ALA A 141 -1.78 4.72 17.82
CA ALA A 141 -2.15 5.31 16.53
C ALA A 141 -2.87 6.66 16.70
N LEU A 142 -3.80 6.74 17.67
CA LEU A 142 -4.52 7.98 17.98
C LEU A 142 -3.61 9.06 18.59
N GLU A 143 -2.66 8.68 19.43
CA GLU A 143 -1.65 9.59 20.01
C GLU A 143 -0.74 10.16 18.92
N THR A 144 -0.29 9.31 17.99
CA THR A 144 0.58 9.70 16.86
C THR A 144 -0.03 10.83 16.02
N VAL A 145 -1.37 10.84 15.88
CA VAL A 145 -2.09 11.88 15.12
C VAL A 145 -2.71 12.98 16.01
N GLY A 146 -2.49 12.92 17.33
CA GLY A 146 -3.03 13.88 18.30
C GLY A 146 -4.55 13.86 18.40
N MET A 147 -5.15 12.66 18.43
CA MET A 147 -6.60 12.40 18.49
C MET A 147 -7.03 11.50 19.66
N ALA A 148 -6.14 11.17 20.59
CA ALA A 148 -6.44 10.29 21.74
C ALA A 148 -7.66 10.75 22.56
N GLU A 149 -7.80 12.05 22.81
CA GLU A 149 -8.93 12.63 23.57
C GLU A 149 -10.28 12.55 22.85
N TYR A 150 -10.28 12.15 21.58
CA TYR A 150 -11.47 12.03 20.75
C TYR A 150 -11.89 10.57 20.55
N ALA A 151 -11.20 9.61 21.16
CA ALA A 151 -11.37 8.17 20.92
C ALA A 151 -12.84 7.73 21.02
N ASP A 152 -13.58 8.26 21.98
CA ASP A 152 -14.96 7.83 22.24
C ASP A 152 -16.01 8.74 21.57
N ARG A 153 -15.57 9.68 20.71
CA ARG A 153 -16.48 10.55 19.95
C ARG A 153 -16.95 9.89 18.66
N PRO A 154 -18.18 10.17 18.23
CA PRO A 154 -18.62 9.84 16.87
C PRO A 154 -17.82 10.63 15.82
N PRO A 155 -17.38 10.01 14.71
CA PRO A 155 -16.61 10.70 13.66
C PRO A 155 -17.29 11.95 13.08
N HIS A 156 -18.62 11.93 12.93
CA HIS A 156 -19.39 13.06 12.38
C HIS A 156 -19.43 14.29 13.31
N HIS A 157 -19.02 14.17 14.58
CA HIS A 157 -18.84 15.30 15.48
C HIS A 157 -17.44 15.94 15.39
N LEU A 158 -16.55 15.39 14.56
CA LEU A 158 -15.23 15.93 14.34
C LEU A 158 -15.23 16.94 13.19
N SER A 159 -14.37 17.95 13.28
CA SER A 159 -14.03 18.79 12.12
C SER A 159 -13.43 17.94 11.01
N PHE A 160 -13.50 18.44 9.77
CA PHE A 160 -12.94 17.75 8.61
C PHE A 160 -11.43 17.46 8.75
N GLY A 161 -10.65 18.40 9.30
CA GLY A 161 -9.23 18.19 9.58
C GLY A 161 -8.97 17.12 10.66
N GLN A 162 -9.83 17.02 11.67
CA GLN A 162 -9.77 15.93 12.65
C GLN A 162 -10.11 14.59 12.01
N ARG A 163 -11.14 14.52 11.15
CA ARG A 163 -11.48 13.29 10.41
C ARG A 163 -10.34 12.82 9.52
N ARG A 164 -9.64 13.73 8.83
CA ARG A 164 -8.42 13.39 8.07
C ARG A 164 -7.33 12.77 8.94
N ARG A 165 -7.13 13.30 10.15
CA ARG A 165 -6.15 12.74 11.11
C ARG A 165 -6.56 11.35 11.59
N VAL A 166 -7.85 11.15 11.90
CA VAL A 166 -8.37 9.82 12.27
C VAL A 166 -8.25 8.83 11.11
N ALA A 167 -8.54 9.23 9.88
CA ALA A 167 -8.35 8.38 8.70
C ALA A 167 -6.89 7.96 8.49
N ILE A 168 -5.91 8.78 8.89
CA ILE A 168 -4.50 8.36 8.93
C ILE A 168 -4.29 7.35 10.05
N ALA A 169 -4.85 7.56 11.25
CA ALA A 169 -4.70 6.61 12.36
C ALA A 169 -5.23 5.21 12.05
N THR A 170 -6.24 5.04 11.20
CA THR A 170 -6.75 3.71 10.85
C THR A 170 -5.78 2.86 10.00
N VAL A 171 -4.67 3.46 9.53
CA VAL A 171 -3.67 2.79 8.67
C VAL A 171 -2.28 2.70 9.28
N LEU A 172 -2.12 3.17 10.53
CA LEU A 172 -0.89 3.04 11.33
C LEU A 172 -0.91 1.74 12.13
#